data_AF-A0A950MJX7-F1
#
_entry.id   AF-A0A950MJX7-F1
#
_cell.length_a   1.000
_cell.length_b   1.000
_cell.length_c   1.000
_cell.angle_alpha   90.00
_cell.angle_beta   90.00
_cell.angle_gamma   90.00
#
_symmetry.space_group_name_H-M   'P 1'
#
loop_
_entity.id
_entity.type
_entity.pdbx_description
1 polymer ?
#
loop_
_entity_poly.entity_id
_entity_poly.type
_entity_poly.pdbx_seq_one_letter_code
_entity_poly.pdbx_strand_id
1 'polypeptide(L)'
;ANSLEQGWWRSPWLVGLDAAAKLLGVPAQQVYLGVVQACLTVARQPRANAYTYPARAMLFIEGEYQRPELKKAKALIDPDQLEQGIRESIRHLSNDLKYERVLYYRYDQDSHRLRLKYQVGLAEGHALRKLVPELEPGSFLALLSSKAQSFHAPESVRRQLERKYEDEFLEHIGDSEFAIMSLYLGHRLAGVFYVDNSRSGRPIDETSYHRFKELVARLTPHH
;
A
#
# COMPACT_ATOMS: atom_id res chain seq x y z
N ALA A 1 14.48 10.16 -11.63
CA ALA A 1 14.64 9.29 -10.46
C ALA A 1 14.25 7.84 -10.77
N ASN A 2 13.07 7.58 -11.35
CA ASN A 2 12.55 6.22 -11.59
C ASN A 2 13.41 5.35 -12.52
N SER A 3 14.22 5.93 -13.41
CA SER A 3 15.15 5.21 -14.28
C SER A 3 16.49 4.89 -13.62
N LEU A 4 16.83 5.55 -12.51
CA LEU A 4 18.11 5.34 -11.81
C LEU A 4 18.16 3.95 -11.18
N GLU A 5 17.04 3.48 -10.63
CA GLU A 5 16.89 2.15 -10.03
C GLU A 5 17.09 1.01 -11.05
N GLN A 6 17.05 1.33 -12.34
CA GLN A 6 17.22 0.37 -13.43
C GLN A 6 18.67 0.27 -13.91
N GLY A 7 19.59 1.02 -13.30
CA GLY A 7 21.00 1.08 -13.68
C GLY A 7 21.35 2.38 -14.41
N TRP A 8 22.30 3.12 -13.85
CA TRP A 8 22.77 4.41 -14.38
C TRP A 8 23.62 4.28 -15.66
N TRP A 9 24.10 3.07 -16.00
CA TRP A 9 24.83 2.81 -17.24
C TRP A 9 23.93 2.49 -18.44
N ARG A 10 22.60 2.40 -18.23
CA ARG A 10 21.68 2.00 -19.30
C ARG A 10 21.31 3.15 -20.22
N SER A 11 21.11 2.83 -21.50
CA SER A 11 20.74 3.79 -22.55
C SER A 11 19.58 4.73 -22.17
N PRO A 12 18.45 4.29 -21.58
CA PRO A 12 17.37 5.21 -21.19
C PRO A 12 17.79 6.28 -20.18
N TRP A 13 18.72 5.94 -19.27
CA TRP A 13 19.28 6.89 -18.32
C TRP A 13 20.21 7.88 -18.99
N LEU A 14 21.14 7.39 -19.83
CA LEU A 14 22.09 8.21 -20.59
C LEU A 14 21.37 9.18 -21.54
N VAL A 15 20.34 8.72 -22.25
CA VAL A 15 19.49 9.55 -23.11
C VAL A 15 18.76 10.62 -22.29
N GLY A 16 18.29 10.28 -21.09
CA GLY A 16 17.67 11.23 -20.17
C GLY A 16 18.65 12.32 -19.69
N LEU A 17 19.89 11.93 -19.36
CA LEU A 17 20.95 12.88 -19.00
C LEU A 17 21.30 13.80 -20.17
N ASP A 18 21.46 13.26 -21.38
CA ASP A 18 21.77 14.04 -22.57
C ASP A 18 20.64 15.02 -22.94
N ALA A 19 19.39 14.60 -22.79
CA ALA A 19 18.24 15.48 -22.99
C ALA A 19 18.23 16.63 -21.98
N ALA A 20 18.46 16.34 -20.70
CA ALA A 20 18.55 17.35 -19.66
C ALA A 20 19.74 18.30 -19.87
N ALA A 21 20.89 17.78 -20.30
CA ALA A 21 22.09 18.56 -20.61
C ALA A 21 21.83 19.55 -21.75
N LYS A 22 21.17 19.12 -22.83
CA LYS A 22 20.76 19.98 -23.95
C LYS A 22 19.79 21.07 -23.50
N LEU A 23 18.80 20.74 -22.68
CA LEU A 23 17.81 21.69 -22.17
C LEU A 23 18.44 22.76 -21.27
N LEU A 24 19.41 22.36 -20.46
CA LEU A 24 20.10 23.25 -19.50
C LEU A 24 21.30 23.99 -20.12
N GLY A 25 21.70 23.63 -21.34
CA GLY A 25 22.86 24.21 -22.02
C GLY A 25 24.19 23.90 -21.33
N VAL A 26 24.29 22.77 -20.62
CA VAL A 26 25.48 22.36 -19.86
C VAL A 26 25.99 21.00 -20.31
N PRO A 27 27.26 20.65 -20.07
CA PRO A 27 27.77 19.30 -20.35
C PRO A 27 27.02 18.22 -19.57
N ALA A 28 26.83 17.04 -20.18
CA ALA A 28 26.15 15.90 -19.54
C ALA A 28 26.80 15.46 -18.21
N GLN A 29 28.12 15.59 -18.11
CA GLN A 29 28.87 15.34 -16.89
C GLN A 29 28.44 16.26 -15.73
N GLN A 30 28.08 17.51 -16.02
CA GLN A 30 27.63 18.46 -15.01
C GLN A 30 26.23 18.11 -14.50
N VAL A 31 25.34 17.65 -15.40
CA VAL A 31 24.02 17.13 -15.02
C VAL A 31 24.15 15.88 -14.16
N TYR A 32 25.05 14.96 -14.54
CA TYR A 32 25.34 13.75 -13.77
C TYR A 32 25.79 14.08 -12.34
N LEU A 33 26.76 14.99 -12.17
CA LEU A 33 27.22 15.43 -10.84
C LEU A 33 26.09 16.08 -10.03
N GLY A 34 25.19 16.84 -10.69
CA GLY A 34 24.00 17.38 -10.06
C GLY A 34 23.07 16.31 -9.51
N VAL A 35 22.85 15.22 -10.25
CA VAL A 35 22.06 14.07 -9.79
C VAL A 35 22.73 13.36 -8.61
N VAL A 36 24.05 13.14 -8.67
CA VAL A 36 24.83 12.55 -7.56
C VAL A 36 24.66 13.37 -6.30
N GLN A 37 24.84 14.69 -6.41
CA GLN A 37 24.73 15.59 -5.27
C GLN A 37 23.31 15.62 -4.69
N ALA A 38 22.29 15.64 -5.54
CA ALA A 38 20.90 15.55 -5.10
C ALA A 38 20.63 14.25 -4.33
N CYS A 39 21.12 13.10 -4.82
CA CYS A 39 20.99 11.81 -4.15
C CYS A 39 21.71 11.81 -2.78
N LEU A 40 22.91 12.39 -2.69
CA LEU A 40 23.67 12.51 -1.44
C LEU A 40 22.99 13.44 -0.44
N THR A 41 22.45 14.57 -0.89
CA THR A 41 21.71 15.51 -0.03
C THR A 41 20.49 14.84 0.57
N VAL A 42 19.71 14.11 -0.24
CA VAL A 42 18.55 13.37 0.24
C VAL A 42 18.95 12.25 1.21
N ALA A 43 20.06 11.57 0.98
CA ALA A 43 20.57 10.54 1.89
C ALA A 43 21.05 11.11 3.23
N ARG A 44 21.68 12.29 3.24
CA ARG A 44 22.21 12.95 4.45
C ARG A 44 21.15 13.69 5.25
N GLN A 45 20.14 14.22 4.59
CA GLN A 45 19.04 14.97 5.22
C GLN A 45 17.69 14.46 4.68
N PRO A 46 17.28 13.24 5.05
CA PRO A 46 16.05 12.67 4.54
C PRO A 46 14.84 13.43 5.10
N ARG A 47 14.21 14.27 4.28
CA ARG A 47 12.91 14.88 4.61
C ARG A 47 11.78 13.84 4.67
N ALA A 48 11.98 12.67 4.06
CA ALA A 48 11.17 11.47 4.23
C ALA A 48 11.99 10.20 3.95
N ASN A 49 11.88 9.17 4.81
CA ASN A 49 12.67 7.94 4.73
C ASN A 49 12.54 7.19 3.40
N ALA A 50 11.40 7.32 2.71
CA ALA A 50 11.13 6.69 1.40
C ALA A 50 12.04 7.20 0.26
N TYR A 51 12.76 8.32 0.45
CA TYR A 51 13.69 8.85 -0.55
C TYR A 51 15.16 8.52 -0.25
N THR A 52 15.47 7.68 0.73
CA THR A 52 16.86 7.27 1.02
C THR A 52 17.44 6.25 0.01
N TYR A 53 16.60 5.71 -0.88
CA TYR A 53 16.98 4.64 -1.82
C TYR A 53 17.77 5.05 -3.09
N PRO A 54 17.62 6.26 -3.68
CA PRO A 54 18.33 6.62 -4.91
C PRO A 54 19.86 6.58 -4.79
N ALA A 55 20.41 6.89 -3.60
CA ALA A 55 21.84 6.79 -3.35
C ALA A 55 22.36 5.34 -3.45
N ARG A 56 21.52 4.33 -3.16
CA ARG A 56 21.89 2.92 -3.32
C ARG A 56 22.01 2.53 -4.79
N ALA A 57 21.15 3.08 -5.64
CA ALA A 57 21.19 2.83 -7.08
C ALA A 57 22.44 3.44 -7.75
N MET A 58 23.04 4.48 -7.16
CA MET A 58 24.34 5.03 -7.59
C MET A 58 25.53 4.10 -7.26
N LEU A 59 25.37 3.17 -6.31
CA LEU A 59 26.41 2.21 -5.94
C LEU A 59 26.40 0.96 -6.83
N PHE A 60 25.44 0.85 -7.75
CA PHE A 60 25.39 -0.28 -8.67
C PHE A 60 26.60 -0.26 -9.61
N ILE A 61 27.23 -1.41 -9.77
CA ILE A 61 28.35 -1.62 -10.69
C ILE A 61 27.77 -1.86 -12.08
N GLU A 62 28.44 -1.33 -13.11
CA GLU A 62 28.10 -1.61 -14.50
C GLU A 62 28.07 -3.12 -14.76
N GLY A 63 26.98 -3.60 -15.33
CA GLY A 63 26.81 -5.02 -15.58
C GLY A 63 25.45 -5.37 -16.18
N GLU A 64 25.19 -6.66 -16.34
CA GLU A 64 23.85 -7.11 -16.71
C GLU A 64 22.87 -6.66 -15.63
N TYR A 65 21.94 -5.78 -16.01
CA TYR A 65 20.82 -5.45 -15.15
C TYR A 65 19.95 -6.70 -15.04
N GLN A 66 20.17 -7.48 -13.99
CA GLN A 66 19.16 -8.39 -13.51
C GLN A 66 18.07 -7.49 -12.94
N ARG A 67 17.04 -7.24 -13.76
CA ARG A 67 15.73 -6.85 -13.23
C ARG A 67 15.53 -7.78 -12.05
N PRO A 68 15.36 -7.29 -10.81
CA PRO A 68 14.95 -8.18 -9.75
C PRO A 68 13.76 -8.89 -10.35
N GLU A 69 13.88 -10.19 -10.60
CA GLU A 69 12.69 -10.97 -10.80
C GLU A 69 11.90 -10.60 -9.56
N LEU A 70 10.75 -9.96 -9.76
CA LEU A 70 9.73 -9.95 -8.75
C LEU A 70 9.59 -11.43 -8.46
N LYS A 71 10.27 -11.91 -7.40
CA LYS A 71 10.22 -13.31 -7.01
C LYS A 71 8.74 -13.55 -6.99
N LYS A 72 8.24 -14.35 -7.94
CA LYS A 72 6.83 -14.77 -7.96
C LYS A 72 6.61 -15.15 -6.51
N ALA A 73 5.75 -14.40 -5.82
CA ALA A 73 5.61 -14.54 -4.39
C ALA A 73 5.40 -16.04 -4.19
N LYS A 74 6.41 -16.73 -3.65
CA LYS A 74 6.24 -18.12 -3.29
C LYS A 74 5.04 -18.04 -2.38
N ALA A 75 3.97 -18.74 -2.77
CA ALA A 75 2.75 -18.83 -2.00
C ALA A 75 3.14 -18.81 -0.53
N LEU A 76 2.63 -17.83 0.22
CA LEU A 76 2.89 -17.69 1.66
C LEU A 76 2.18 -18.87 2.34
N ILE A 77 2.75 -20.07 2.21
CA ILE A 77 2.20 -21.34 2.70
C ILE A 77 2.46 -21.44 4.20
N ASP A 78 3.45 -20.70 4.71
CA ASP A 78 3.76 -20.60 6.13
C ASP A 78 2.95 -19.44 6.76
N PRO A 79 2.12 -19.70 7.80
CA PRO A 79 1.39 -18.68 8.55
C PRO A 79 2.28 -17.51 9.02
N ASP A 80 3.53 -17.78 9.37
CA ASP A 80 4.47 -16.75 9.84
C ASP A 80 4.90 -15.81 8.71
N GLN A 81 5.06 -16.35 7.49
CA GLN A 81 5.39 -15.54 6.31
C GLN A 81 4.22 -14.67 5.88
N LEU A 82 2.99 -15.20 5.95
CA LEU A 82 1.80 -14.39 5.69
C LEU A 82 1.67 -13.27 6.71
N GLU A 83 1.87 -13.59 7.98
CA GLU A 83 1.82 -12.61 9.06
C GLU A 83 2.85 -11.49 8.86
N GLN A 84 4.08 -11.85 8.47
CA GLN A 84 5.11 -10.90 8.10
C GLN A 84 4.68 -10.05 6.90
N GLY A 85 4.15 -10.66 5.83
CA GLY A 85 3.68 -9.95 4.64
C GLY A 85 2.56 -8.96 4.95
N ILE A 86 1.63 -9.32 5.84
CA ILE A 86 0.58 -8.40 6.31
C ILE A 86 1.21 -7.21 7.03
N ARG A 87 2.12 -7.45 7.99
CA ARG A 87 2.79 -6.36 8.73
C ARG A 87 3.57 -5.42 7.80
N GLU A 88 4.25 -5.97 6.80
CA GLU A 88 4.98 -5.19 5.79
C GLU A 88 4.03 -4.38 4.90
N SER A 89 2.91 -4.97 4.48
CA SER A 89 1.88 -4.27 3.70
C SER A 89 1.29 -3.10 4.47
N ILE A 90 0.94 -3.30 5.75
CA ILE A 90 0.44 -2.21 6.62
C ILE A 90 1.46 -1.08 6.71
N ARG A 91 2.75 -1.44 6.86
CA ARG A 91 3.83 -0.45 6.90
C ARG A 91 3.90 0.35 5.61
N HIS A 92 3.86 -0.29 4.44
CA HIS A 92 3.87 0.41 3.15
C HIS A 92 2.61 1.28 2.95
N LEU A 93 1.43 0.77 3.28
CA LEU A 93 0.18 1.53 3.19
C LEU A 93 0.22 2.80 4.05
N SER A 94 0.70 2.70 5.28
CA SER A 94 0.83 3.85 6.19
C SER A 94 1.97 4.79 5.79
N ASN A 95 3.16 4.25 5.52
CA ASN A 95 4.36 5.07 5.39
C ASN A 95 4.58 5.61 3.99
N ASP A 96 4.18 4.87 2.95
CA ASP A 96 4.47 5.24 1.56
C ASP A 96 3.24 5.85 0.90
N LEU A 97 2.07 5.22 1.05
CA LEU A 97 0.80 5.74 0.52
C LEU A 97 0.14 6.77 1.44
N LYS A 98 0.67 6.93 2.67
CA LYS A 98 0.23 7.92 3.65
C LYS A 98 -1.24 7.76 4.07
N TYR A 99 -1.79 6.54 3.99
CA TYR A 99 -3.09 6.27 4.59
C TYR A 99 -3.02 6.55 6.08
N GLU A 100 -3.97 7.30 6.59
CA GLU A 100 -3.93 7.78 7.96
C GLU A 100 -4.42 6.74 8.94
N ARG A 101 -5.42 5.94 8.54
CA ARG A 101 -5.80 4.71 9.23
C ARG A 101 -5.57 3.53 8.30
N VAL A 102 -4.91 2.50 8.84
CA VAL A 102 -4.71 1.21 8.15
C VAL A 102 -5.04 0.11 9.14
N LEU A 103 -6.07 -0.67 8.85
CA LEU A 103 -6.56 -1.74 9.71
C LEU A 103 -6.50 -3.07 8.98
N TYR A 104 -6.20 -4.12 9.74
CA TYR A 104 -6.37 -5.49 9.29
C TYR A 104 -7.20 -6.25 10.30
N TYR A 105 -8.36 -6.70 9.84
CA TYR A 105 -9.23 -7.60 10.57
C TYR A 105 -8.93 -9.04 10.14
N ARG A 106 -8.56 -9.89 11.09
CA ARG A 106 -8.43 -11.33 10.86
C ARG A 106 -9.82 -11.96 10.97
N TYR A 107 -10.14 -12.84 10.02
CA TYR A 107 -11.33 -13.67 10.12
C TYR A 107 -11.09 -14.84 11.08
N ASP A 108 -12.02 -15.00 12.01
CA ASP A 108 -12.08 -16.08 12.98
C ASP A 108 -13.14 -17.09 12.53
N GLN A 109 -12.70 -18.30 12.17
CA GLN A 109 -13.57 -19.32 11.59
C GLN A 109 -14.56 -19.88 12.61
N ASP A 110 -14.14 -20.01 13.87
CA ASP A 110 -14.96 -20.65 14.92
C ASP A 110 -16.12 -19.76 15.34
N SER A 111 -15.89 -18.44 15.36
CA SER A 111 -16.89 -17.46 15.78
C SER A 111 -17.54 -16.68 14.63
N HIS A 112 -17.19 -16.99 13.39
CA HIS A 112 -17.67 -16.32 12.17
C HIS A 112 -17.56 -14.77 12.23
N ARG A 113 -16.45 -14.28 12.77
CA ARG A 113 -16.29 -12.85 13.12
C ARG A 113 -14.98 -12.28 12.61
N LEU A 114 -14.96 -10.96 12.42
CA LEU A 114 -13.76 -10.19 12.12
C LEU A 114 -13.17 -9.62 13.41
N ARG A 115 -11.92 -9.97 13.72
CA ARG A 115 -11.19 -9.45 14.88
C ARG A 115 -10.05 -8.56 14.43
N LEU A 116 -10.01 -7.33 14.93
CA LEU A 116 -8.91 -6.42 14.65
C LEU A 116 -7.59 -7.03 15.16
N LYS A 117 -6.67 -7.31 14.23
CA LYS A 117 -5.35 -7.89 14.56
C LYS A 117 -4.25 -6.85 14.45
N TYR A 118 -4.33 -5.96 13.46
CA TYR A 118 -3.37 -4.87 13.29
C TYR A 118 -4.07 -3.56 13.01
N GLN A 119 -3.45 -2.49 13.49
CA GLN A 119 -3.97 -1.14 13.36
C GLN A 119 -2.83 -0.13 13.33
N VAL A 120 -3.01 0.87 12.48
CA VAL A 120 -2.23 2.10 12.47
C VAL A 120 -3.21 3.26 12.38
N GLY A 121 -2.94 4.33 13.14
CA GLY A 121 -3.73 5.56 13.04
C GLY A 121 -5.01 5.64 13.86
N LEU A 122 -5.36 4.61 14.62
CA LEU A 122 -6.47 4.68 15.58
C LEU A 122 -6.03 5.36 16.88
N ALA A 123 -6.80 6.34 17.34
CA ALA A 123 -6.62 6.94 18.65
C ALA A 123 -6.79 5.92 19.79
N GLU A 124 -6.14 6.18 20.93
CA GLU A 124 -6.36 5.40 22.14
C GLU A 124 -7.81 5.57 22.60
N GLY A 125 -8.53 4.46 22.81
CA GLY A 125 -9.97 4.48 23.14
C GLY A 125 -10.95 4.47 21.97
N HIS A 126 -10.50 4.53 20.71
CA HIS A 126 -11.40 4.49 19.55
C HIS A 126 -12.24 3.19 19.50
N ALA A 127 -13.55 3.30 19.22
CA ALA A 127 -14.50 2.18 19.29
C ALA A 127 -14.10 0.98 18.41
N LEU A 128 -13.63 1.24 17.18
CA LEU A 128 -13.08 0.23 16.25
C LEU A 128 -12.03 -0.71 16.85
N ARG A 129 -11.33 -0.32 17.93
CA ARG A 129 -10.34 -1.18 18.60
C ARG A 129 -10.98 -2.39 19.30
N LYS A 130 -12.23 -2.26 19.72
CA LYS A 130 -13.00 -3.27 20.45
C LYS A 130 -14.12 -3.87 19.61
N LEU A 131 -14.50 -3.19 18.53
CA LEU A 131 -15.51 -3.68 17.60
C LEU A 131 -15.08 -5.03 17.02
N VAL A 132 -16.00 -5.98 17.03
CA VAL A 132 -15.83 -7.31 16.43
C VAL A 132 -16.96 -7.49 15.42
N PRO A 133 -16.81 -7.00 14.17
CA PRO A 133 -17.87 -7.08 13.19
C PRO A 133 -18.25 -8.53 12.90
N GLU A 134 -19.56 -8.78 12.85
CA GLU A 134 -20.12 -10.07 12.47
C GLU A 134 -20.31 -10.14 10.95
N LEU A 135 -20.17 -11.33 10.37
CA LEU A 135 -20.39 -11.57 8.95
C LEU A 135 -21.79 -12.13 8.69
N GLU A 136 -22.79 -11.63 9.41
CA GLU A 136 -24.18 -12.04 9.24
C GLU A 136 -24.72 -11.73 7.83
N PRO A 137 -25.58 -12.60 7.27
CA PRO A 137 -26.18 -12.37 5.96
C PRO A 137 -26.86 -11.00 5.90
N GLY A 138 -26.50 -10.22 4.88
CA GLY A 138 -27.07 -8.90 4.66
C GLY A 138 -26.19 -7.75 5.14
N SER A 139 -25.12 -7.98 5.91
CA SER A 139 -24.16 -6.92 6.26
C SER A 139 -23.25 -6.54 5.09
N PHE A 140 -22.66 -5.34 5.15
CA PHE A 140 -21.70 -4.89 4.13
C PHE A 140 -20.46 -5.78 4.12
N LEU A 141 -19.94 -6.10 5.31
CA LEU A 141 -18.73 -6.93 5.46
C LEU A 141 -18.98 -8.37 5.04
N ALA A 142 -20.18 -8.93 5.23
CA ALA A 142 -20.55 -10.24 4.70
C ALA A 142 -20.53 -10.26 3.16
N LEU A 143 -21.12 -9.24 2.52
CA LEU A 143 -21.09 -9.10 1.07
C LEU A 143 -19.66 -8.95 0.55
N LEU A 144 -18.87 -8.08 1.17
CA LEU A 144 -17.47 -7.86 0.82
C LEU A 144 -16.66 -9.15 0.95
N SER A 145 -16.89 -9.91 2.02
CA SER A 145 -16.14 -11.11 2.37
C SER A 145 -16.71 -12.40 1.76
N SER A 146 -17.61 -12.29 0.78
CA SER A 146 -18.16 -13.44 0.06
C SER A 146 -17.23 -13.97 -1.04
N LYS A 147 -16.33 -13.11 -1.55
CA LYS A 147 -15.34 -13.44 -2.57
C LYS A 147 -14.15 -12.49 -2.48
N ALA A 148 -13.04 -12.85 -3.12
CA ALA A 148 -11.88 -11.98 -3.25
C ALA A 148 -12.25 -10.72 -4.06
N GLN A 149 -12.39 -9.57 -3.40
CA GLN A 149 -12.70 -8.30 -4.04
C GLN A 149 -12.17 -7.11 -3.24
N SER A 150 -11.96 -6.01 -3.96
CA SER A 150 -11.67 -4.69 -3.41
C SER A 150 -12.84 -3.76 -3.66
N PHE A 151 -13.11 -2.87 -2.71
CA PHE A 151 -14.15 -1.88 -2.81
C PHE A 151 -13.64 -0.52 -2.34
N HIS A 152 -13.94 0.50 -3.11
CA HIS A 152 -13.61 1.89 -2.83
C HIS A 152 -14.92 2.64 -2.68
N ALA A 153 -15.10 3.28 -1.53
CA ALA A 153 -16.28 4.06 -1.21
C ALA A 153 -15.90 5.55 -1.09
N PRO A 154 -16.00 6.30 -2.20
CA PRO A 154 -16.10 7.76 -2.14
C PRO A 154 -17.25 8.19 -1.21
N GLU A 155 -17.19 9.42 -0.72
CA GLU A 155 -18.16 9.97 0.24
C GLU A 155 -19.63 9.74 -0.17
N SER A 156 -19.96 9.91 -1.45
CA SER A 156 -21.32 9.71 -1.97
C SER A 156 -21.79 8.27 -1.87
N VAL A 157 -20.90 7.31 -2.17
CA VAL A 157 -21.16 5.87 -2.07
C VAL A 157 -21.23 5.45 -0.61
N ARG A 158 -20.36 6.00 0.24
CA ARG A 158 -20.34 5.75 1.68
C ARG A 158 -21.69 6.08 2.32
N ARG A 159 -22.26 7.26 2.05
CA ARG A 159 -23.59 7.63 2.57
C ARG A 159 -24.70 6.66 2.15
N GLN A 160 -24.59 6.05 0.97
CA GLN A 160 -25.55 5.04 0.52
C GLN A 160 -25.37 3.73 1.28
N LEU A 161 -24.14 3.33 1.58
CA LEU A 161 -23.86 2.11 2.35
C LEU A 161 -24.42 2.21 3.77
N GLU A 162 -24.25 3.36 4.42
CA GLU A 162 -24.76 3.59 5.77
C GLU A 162 -26.27 3.37 5.86
N ARG A 163 -27.02 3.98 4.92
CA ARG A 163 -28.48 3.85 4.83
C ARG A 163 -28.94 2.44 4.49
N LYS A 164 -28.11 1.66 3.78
CA LYS A 164 -28.49 0.35 3.30
C LYS A 164 -28.21 -0.75 4.31
N TYR A 165 -27.11 -0.64 5.04
CA TYR A 165 -26.56 -1.73 5.85
C TYR A 165 -26.70 -1.51 7.35
N GLU A 166 -26.94 -0.28 7.82
CA GLU A 166 -27.04 0.05 9.26
C GLU A 166 -25.95 -0.64 10.11
N ASP A 167 -24.72 -0.66 9.59
CA ASP A 167 -23.62 -1.46 10.12
C ASP A 167 -22.80 -0.62 11.12
N GLU A 168 -22.61 -1.13 12.35
CA GLU A 168 -21.84 -0.49 13.42
C GLU A 168 -20.39 -0.17 12.98
N PHE A 169 -19.83 -0.99 12.07
CA PHE A 169 -18.53 -0.71 11.47
C PHE A 169 -18.55 0.60 10.67
N LEU A 170 -19.60 0.79 9.86
CA LEU A 170 -19.77 2.00 9.08
C LEU A 170 -19.94 3.20 10.02
N GLU A 171 -20.79 3.11 11.05
CA GLU A 171 -20.93 4.20 12.03
C GLU A 171 -19.59 4.65 12.62
N HIS A 172 -18.76 3.70 13.07
CA HIS A 172 -17.50 4.01 13.74
C HIS A 172 -16.37 4.48 12.83
N ILE A 173 -16.42 4.23 11.52
CA ILE A 173 -15.42 4.78 10.60
C ILE A 173 -15.72 6.25 10.23
N GLY A 174 -16.93 6.75 10.49
CA GLY A 174 -17.33 8.13 10.19
C GLY A 174 -17.43 8.44 8.70
N ASP A 175 -17.63 9.71 8.35
CA ASP A 175 -18.03 10.14 6.99
C ASP A 175 -16.93 10.12 5.93
N SER A 176 -15.73 9.66 6.29
CA SER A 176 -14.58 9.70 5.38
C SER A 176 -14.67 8.63 4.29
N GLU A 177 -14.15 9.00 3.12
CA GLU A 177 -13.87 8.05 2.05
C GLU A 177 -12.90 6.96 2.52
N PHE A 178 -13.16 5.72 2.09
CA PHE A 178 -12.33 4.58 2.47
C PHE A 178 -12.19 3.57 1.33
N ALA A 179 -11.15 2.76 1.41
CA ALA A 179 -10.99 1.57 0.60
C ALA A 179 -10.85 0.33 1.49
N ILE A 180 -11.42 -0.78 1.03
CA ILE A 180 -11.46 -2.03 1.78
C ILE A 180 -11.26 -3.21 0.82
N MET A 181 -10.57 -4.26 1.24
CA MET A 181 -10.28 -5.42 0.40
C MET A 181 -10.23 -6.70 1.22
N SER A 182 -10.98 -7.71 0.79
CA SER A 182 -10.93 -9.05 1.37
C SER A 182 -9.63 -9.76 0.98
N LEU A 183 -9.00 -10.45 1.92
CA LEU A 183 -7.84 -11.30 1.71
C LEU A 183 -8.24 -12.77 1.79
N TYR A 184 -7.87 -13.56 0.78
CA TYR A 184 -8.10 -15.00 0.74
C TYR A 184 -6.79 -15.77 0.69
N LEU A 185 -6.78 -16.96 1.28
CA LEU A 185 -5.74 -17.97 1.13
C LEU A 185 -6.37 -19.20 0.48
N GLY A 186 -6.11 -19.38 -0.80
CA GLY A 186 -6.87 -20.33 -1.62
C GLY A 186 -8.36 -19.98 -1.57
N HIS A 187 -9.18 -20.88 -1.03
CA HIS A 187 -10.64 -20.70 -0.91
C HIS A 187 -11.11 -20.22 0.46
N ARG A 188 -10.19 -19.92 1.39
CA ARG A 188 -10.52 -19.50 2.76
C ARG A 188 -10.31 -18.01 2.93
N LEU A 189 -11.31 -17.32 3.48
CA LEU A 189 -11.17 -15.94 3.92
C LEU A 189 -10.13 -15.89 5.05
N ALA A 190 -9.11 -15.06 4.90
CA ALA A 190 -8.11 -14.81 5.93
C ALA A 190 -8.43 -13.54 6.74
N GLY A 191 -9.06 -12.55 6.11
CA GLY A 191 -9.36 -11.28 6.73
C GLY A 191 -9.69 -10.19 5.74
N VAL A 192 -9.70 -8.96 6.23
CA VAL A 192 -10.04 -7.76 5.45
C VAL A 192 -9.06 -6.64 5.80
N PHE A 193 -8.53 -6.00 4.76
CA PHE A 193 -7.78 -4.75 4.86
C PHE A 193 -8.70 -3.57 4.71
N TYR A 194 -8.50 -2.55 5.53
CA TYR A 194 -9.21 -1.28 5.47
C TYR A 194 -8.22 -0.12 5.53
N VAL A 195 -8.45 0.92 4.72
CA VAL A 195 -7.67 2.16 4.70
C VAL A 195 -8.55 3.40 4.51
N ASP A 196 -8.16 4.50 5.16
CA ASP A 196 -8.76 5.82 4.92
C ASP A 196 -7.79 6.97 5.23
N ASN A 197 -8.26 8.19 4.99
CA ASN A 197 -7.62 9.44 5.40
C ASN A 197 -8.56 10.29 6.27
N SER A 198 -9.13 9.70 7.32
CA SER A 198 -10.20 10.31 8.11
C SER A 198 -9.86 11.59 8.88
N ARG A 199 -8.59 11.84 9.19
CA ARG A 199 -8.14 13.04 9.90
C ARG A 199 -7.98 14.22 8.94
N SER A 200 -7.45 14.00 7.74
CA SER A 200 -7.29 15.06 6.73
C SER A 200 -8.46 15.20 5.77
N GLY A 201 -9.31 14.17 5.65
CA GLY A 201 -10.34 14.10 4.60
C GLY A 201 -9.74 13.99 3.18
N ARG A 202 -8.45 13.67 3.06
CA ARG A 202 -7.77 13.58 1.75
C ARG A 202 -8.43 12.47 0.92
N PRO A 203 -8.83 12.75 -0.34
CA PRO A 203 -9.42 11.72 -1.20
C PRO A 203 -8.40 10.61 -1.51
N ILE A 204 -8.89 9.41 -1.78
CA ILE A 204 -8.07 8.29 -2.25
C ILE A 204 -8.07 8.34 -3.78
N ASP A 205 -7.00 8.91 -4.33
CA ASP A 205 -6.84 8.95 -5.79
C ASP A 205 -6.67 7.54 -6.40
N GLU A 206 -6.90 7.45 -7.70
CA GLU A 206 -6.86 6.19 -8.44
C GLU A 206 -5.50 5.49 -8.34
N THR A 207 -4.41 6.26 -8.28
CA THR A 207 -3.05 5.71 -8.15
C THR A 207 -2.87 5.04 -6.80
N SER A 208 -3.28 5.71 -5.72
CA SER A 208 -3.21 5.23 -4.35
C SER A 208 -4.10 4.02 -4.13
N TYR A 209 -5.30 4.02 -4.72
CA TYR A 209 -6.20 2.87 -4.68
C TYR A 209 -5.64 1.69 -5.48
N HIS A 210 -5.06 1.92 -6.66
CA HIS A 210 -4.41 0.86 -7.43
C HIS A 210 -3.26 0.22 -6.66
N ARG A 211 -2.39 1.04 -6.03
CA ARG A 211 -1.29 0.55 -5.19
C ARG A 211 -1.77 -0.23 -3.97
N PHE A 212 -2.87 0.20 -3.34
CA PHE A 212 -3.52 -0.56 -2.28
C PHE A 212 -3.90 -1.97 -2.73
N LYS A 213 -4.59 -2.08 -3.88
CA LYS A 213 -4.97 -3.38 -4.45
C LYS A 213 -3.76 -4.25 -4.77
N GLU A 214 -2.74 -3.69 -5.40
CA GLU A 214 -1.51 -4.42 -5.73
C GLU A 214 -0.82 -4.99 -4.49
N LEU A 215 -0.71 -4.21 -3.41
CA LEU A 215 -0.06 -4.63 -2.17
C LEU A 215 -0.83 -5.79 -1.51
N VAL A 216 -2.14 -5.65 -1.38
CA VAL A 216 -2.97 -6.71 -0.76
C VAL A 216 -3.01 -7.96 -1.64
N ALA A 217 -3.10 -7.81 -2.97
CA ALA A 217 -3.11 -8.94 -3.89
C ALA A 217 -1.82 -9.77 -3.81
N ARG A 218 -0.65 -9.16 -3.56
CA ARG A 218 0.63 -9.88 -3.40
C ARG A 218 0.66 -10.83 -2.20
N LEU A 219 -0.23 -10.63 -1.22
CA LEU A 219 -0.37 -11.52 -0.07
C LEU A 219 -1.16 -12.79 -0.41
N THR A 220 -1.88 -12.77 -1.52
CA THR A 220 -2.66 -13.91 -2.01
C THR A 220 -1.77 -14.75 -2.94
N PRO A 221 -1.59 -16.04 -2.66
CA PRO A 221 -0.94 -16.95 -3.62
C PRO A 221 -1.71 -16.95 -4.94
N HIS A 222 -1.05 -16.60 -6.04
CA HIS A 222 -1.57 -16.91 -7.37
C HIS A 222 -1.39 -18.41 -7.59
N HIS A 223 -2.49 -19.16 -7.61
CA HIS A 223 -2.52 -20.53 -8.12
C HIS A 223 -2.40 -20.54 -9.64
#